data_AF-A0A8T1A9Z8-F1
#
_entry.id   AF-A0A8T1A9Z8-F1
#
_cell.length_a   1.000
_cell.length_b   1.000
_cell.length_c   1.000
_cell.angle_alpha   90.00
_cell.angle_beta   90.00
_cell.angle_gamma   90.00
#
_symmetry.space_group_name_H-M   'P 1'
#
loop_
_entity.id
_entity.type
_entity.pdbx_description
1 polymer ?
#
loop_
_entity_poly.entity_id
_entity_poly.type
_entity_poly.pdbx_seq_one_letter_code
_entity_poly.pdbx_strand_id
1 'polypeptide(L)'
;MNNTKAKQKRRSYSIKDKLAVIAEHEEGVAGSGFYALSNKHDVASGTLRGWWQNRQKLQDASKDRQIATRTARRLGDGGRGPKYPEVEERLHLWILDRNVKGLRVKDSYICLQAQNIYRKLRDPDGPKSDASTGWLARFKERKQLVSRRQTTTRTLPEDAAHTCREFIQRVQQLIELHQIQPRNIVNMDQVPRYFETEPKTTIATRGSREVLLRKVKEQAHCA
;
A
#
# COMPACT_ATOMS: atom_id res chain seq x y z
N MET A 1 2.68 55.18 -7.19
CA MET A 1 2.12 54.35 -6.11
C MET A 1 2.24 52.89 -6.52
N ASN A 2 3.27 52.19 -6.05
CA ASN A 2 3.52 50.80 -6.42
C ASN A 2 2.74 49.88 -5.48
N ASN A 3 1.62 49.33 -5.99
CA ASN A 3 0.79 48.37 -5.26
C ASN A 3 1.50 47.01 -5.23
N THR A 4 2.27 46.76 -4.17
CA THR A 4 2.85 45.46 -3.86
C THR A 4 1.74 44.48 -3.47
N LYS A 5 1.08 43.86 -4.45
CA LYS A 5 0.17 42.74 -4.22
C LYS A 5 0.92 41.67 -3.43
N ALA A 6 0.49 41.41 -2.19
CA ALA A 6 1.00 40.34 -1.37
C ALA A 6 0.96 39.01 -2.14
N LYS A 7 2.06 38.27 -2.11
CA LYS A 7 2.23 37.01 -2.85
C LYS A 7 1.17 36.01 -2.39
N GLN A 8 0.15 35.78 -3.23
CA GLN A 8 -0.93 34.84 -2.92
C GLN A 8 -0.35 33.48 -2.52
N LYS A 9 -0.82 32.95 -1.38
CA LYS A 9 -0.42 31.63 -0.88
C LYS A 9 -0.87 30.58 -1.90
N ARG A 10 0.06 29.74 -2.37
CA ARG A 10 -0.24 28.65 -3.30
C ARG A 10 -1.31 27.73 -2.70
N ARG A 11 -2.46 27.63 -3.36
CA ARG A 11 -3.52 26.67 -3.03
C ARG A 11 -3.30 25.35 -3.76
N SER A 12 -3.75 24.27 -3.15
CA SER A 12 -3.67 22.93 -3.72
C SER A 12 -4.97 22.18 -3.49
N TYR A 13 -5.55 21.63 -4.54
CA TYR A 13 -6.89 21.02 -4.53
C TYR A 13 -6.79 19.50 -4.66
N SER A 14 -7.60 18.77 -3.90
CA SER A 14 -7.71 17.31 -4.04
C SER A 14 -8.42 16.94 -5.35
N ILE A 15 -8.29 15.68 -5.79
CA ILE A 15 -9.04 15.16 -6.94
C ILE A 15 -10.54 15.32 -6.70
N LYS A 16 -11.00 15.08 -5.47
CA LYS A 16 -12.40 15.30 -5.07
C LYS A 16 -12.83 16.76 -5.23
N ASP A 17 -12.03 17.72 -4.75
CA ASP A 17 -12.36 19.14 -4.85
C ASP A 17 -12.44 19.58 -6.32
N LYS A 18 -11.48 19.14 -7.14
CA LYS A 18 -11.47 19.45 -8.58
C LYS A 18 -12.72 18.94 -9.28
N LEU A 19 -13.12 17.70 -9.00
CA LEU A 19 -14.33 17.10 -9.57
C LEU A 19 -15.60 17.80 -9.10
N ALA A 20 -15.67 18.20 -7.84
CA ALA A 20 -16.82 18.95 -7.31
C ALA A 20 -17.00 20.30 -8.03
N VAL A 21 -15.91 21.05 -8.23
CA VAL A 21 -15.96 22.35 -8.92
C VAL A 21 -16.30 22.17 -10.40
N ILE A 22 -15.75 21.14 -11.06
CA ILE A 22 -16.04 20.84 -12.47
C ILE A 22 -17.49 20.37 -12.67
N ALA A 23 -18.07 19.67 -11.70
CA ALA A 23 -19.44 19.17 -11.79
C ALA A 23 -20.48 20.31 -11.87
N GLU A 24 -20.13 21.52 -11.40
CA GLU A 24 -20.99 22.71 -11.52
C GLU A 24 -20.88 23.39 -12.90
N HIS A 25 -19.98 22.94 -13.78
CA HIS A 25 -19.84 23.50 -15.12
C HIS A 25 -20.80 22.81 -16.10
N GLU A 26 -21.61 23.62 -16.78
CA GLU A 26 -22.52 23.20 -17.84
C GLU A 26 -22.31 24.09 -19.07
N GLU A 27 -22.15 23.49 -20.25
CA GLU A 27 -21.91 24.24 -21.48
C GLU A 27 -23.20 24.93 -21.94
N GLY A 28 -23.13 26.24 -22.21
CA GLY A 28 -24.28 27.04 -22.68
C GLY A 28 -25.22 27.56 -21.58
N VAL A 29 -24.97 27.27 -20.30
CA VAL A 29 -25.81 27.74 -19.18
C VAL A 29 -25.23 29.04 -18.58
N ALA A 30 -26.09 30.04 -18.38
CA ALA A 30 -25.70 31.28 -17.75
C ALA A 30 -25.33 31.04 -16.27
N GLY A 31 -24.16 31.51 -15.84
CA GLY A 31 -23.67 31.35 -14.46
C GLY A 31 -22.89 30.07 -14.17
N SER A 32 -22.80 29.13 -15.11
CA SER A 32 -21.97 27.90 -14.99
C SER A 32 -20.63 28.00 -15.72
N GLY A 33 -20.36 29.10 -16.45
CA GLY A 33 -19.11 29.31 -17.17
C GLY A 33 -17.88 29.46 -16.27
N PHE A 34 -16.68 29.25 -16.81
CA PHE A 34 -15.43 29.29 -16.03
C PHE A 34 -15.18 30.60 -15.29
N TYR A 35 -15.68 31.74 -15.79
CA TYR A 35 -15.55 33.03 -15.08
C TYR A 35 -16.46 33.10 -13.85
N ALA A 36 -17.70 32.62 -13.96
CA ALA A 36 -18.63 32.55 -12.83
C ALA A 36 -18.10 31.59 -11.75
N LEU A 37 -17.63 30.40 -12.16
CA LEU A 37 -17.00 29.43 -11.27
C LEU A 37 -15.70 29.95 -10.64
N SER A 38 -14.92 30.72 -11.40
CA SER A 38 -13.69 31.35 -10.90
C SER A 38 -13.98 32.29 -9.73
N ASN A 39 -15.05 33.08 -9.82
CA ASN A 39 -15.48 33.98 -8.75
C ASN A 39 -16.06 33.22 -7.57
N LYS A 40 -16.89 32.19 -7.84
CA LYS A 40 -17.55 31.38 -6.80
C LYS A 40 -16.56 30.59 -5.94
N HIS A 41 -15.56 29.97 -6.57
CA HIS A 41 -14.62 29.06 -5.90
C HIS A 41 -13.26 29.70 -5.61
N ASP A 42 -13.04 30.96 -6.02
CA ASP A 42 -11.76 31.67 -5.92
C ASP A 42 -10.60 30.83 -6.51
N VAL A 43 -10.83 30.35 -7.74
CA VAL A 43 -9.89 29.56 -8.55
C VAL A 43 -9.77 30.20 -9.92
N ALA A 44 -8.56 30.55 -10.35
CA ALA A 44 -8.34 31.17 -11.66
C ALA A 44 -8.99 30.36 -12.80
N SER A 45 -9.72 31.04 -13.69
CA SER A 45 -10.43 30.43 -14.83
C SER A 45 -9.55 29.52 -15.71
N GLY A 46 -8.28 29.88 -15.92
CA GLY A 46 -7.31 29.03 -16.63
C GLY A 46 -7.03 27.69 -15.93
N THR A 47 -7.04 27.68 -14.58
CA THR A 47 -6.90 26.45 -13.80
C THR A 47 -8.13 25.56 -13.94
N LEU A 48 -9.34 26.15 -13.89
CA LEU A 48 -10.58 25.43 -14.10
C LEU A 48 -10.65 24.80 -15.49
N ARG A 49 -10.24 25.55 -16.53
CA ARG A 49 -10.13 25.03 -17.90
C ARG A 49 -9.16 23.85 -17.99
N GLY A 50 -8.02 23.93 -17.31
CA GLY A 50 -7.05 22.82 -17.25
C GLY A 50 -7.61 21.58 -16.54
N TRP A 51 -8.44 21.75 -15.51
CA TRP A 51 -9.14 20.62 -14.89
C TRP A 51 -10.20 20.04 -15.83
N TRP A 52 -10.98 20.89 -16.50
CA TRP A 52 -12.00 20.47 -17.47
C TRP A 52 -11.42 19.64 -18.62
N GLN A 53 -10.27 20.05 -19.15
CA GLN A 53 -9.54 19.31 -20.19
C GLN A 53 -9.08 17.93 -19.69
N ASN A 54 -8.71 17.81 -18.42
CA ASN A 54 -8.27 16.56 -17.79
C ASN A 54 -9.38 15.84 -17.02
N ARG A 55 -10.66 16.20 -17.23
CA ARG A 55 -11.78 15.70 -16.43
C ARG A 55 -11.92 14.19 -16.49
N GLN A 56 -11.67 13.58 -17.65
CA GLN A 56 -11.73 12.13 -17.80
C GLN A 56 -10.69 11.43 -16.91
N LYS A 57 -9.43 11.91 -16.92
CA LYS A 57 -8.37 11.39 -16.05
C LYS A 57 -8.68 11.56 -14.56
N LEU A 58 -9.32 12.68 -14.19
CA LEU A 58 -9.78 12.91 -12.81
C LEU A 58 -10.90 11.94 -12.42
N GLN A 59 -11.86 11.67 -13.32
CA GLN A 59 -12.94 10.71 -13.10
C GLN A 59 -12.39 9.28 -13.00
N ASP A 60 -11.49 8.88 -13.89
CA ASP A 60 -10.86 7.56 -13.87
C ASP A 60 -10.07 7.36 -12.58
N ALA A 61 -9.27 8.36 -12.17
CA ALA A 61 -8.58 8.36 -10.90
C ALA A 61 -9.54 8.34 -9.69
N SER A 62 -10.78 8.83 -9.84
CA SER A 62 -11.79 8.76 -8.79
C SER A 62 -12.49 7.41 -8.70
N LYS A 63 -12.51 6.64 -9.79
CA LYS A 63 -13.03 5.26 -9.80
C LYS A 63 -12.01 4.26 -9.28
N ASP A 64 -10.72 4.60 -9.34
CA ASP A 64 -9.65 3.78 -8.79
C ASP A 64 -9.70 3.76 -7.25
N ARG A 65 -10.07 2.60 -6.70
CA ARG A 65 -10.12 2.34 -5.24
C ARG A 65 -8.75 2.47 -4.56
N GLN A 66 -7.65 2.44 -5.32
CA GLN A 66 -6.30 2.59 -4.78
C GLN A 66 -5.93 4.05 -4.51
N ILE A 67 -6.65 5.01 -5.10
CA ILE A 67 -6.38 6.44 -4.98
C ILE A 67 -7.26 7.05 -3.88
N ALA A 68 -6.62 7.62 -2.87
CA ALA A 68 -7.33 8.38 -1.83
C ALA A 68 -7.73 9.77 -2.37
N THR A 69 -8.82 9.86 -3.12
CA THR A 69 -9.28 11.07 -3.85
C THR A 69 -9.42 12.33 -2.98
N ARG A 70 -9.68 12.17 -1.68
CA ARG A 70 -9.79 13.25 -0.69
C ARG A 70 -8.45 13.89 -0.34
N THR A 71 -7.35 13.16 -0.47
CA THR A 71 -6.00 13.62 -0.10
C THR A 71 -5.06 13.72 -1.30
N ALA A 72 -5.31 12.94 -2.35
CA ALA A 72 -4.59 12.98 -3.60
C ALA A 72 -4.82 14.32 -4.29
N ARG A 73 -3.75 15.12 -4.45
CA ARG A 73 -3.80 16.45 -5.10
C ARG A 73 -3.30 16.44 -6.54
N ARG A 74 -2.71 15.32 -6.97
CA ARG A 74 -2.11 15.14 -8.30
C ARG A 74 -2.66 13.86 -8.92
N LEU A 75 -2.75 13.83 -10.25
CA LEU A 75 -2.94 12.59 -11.00
C LEU A 75 -1.67 11.74 -10.88
N GLY A 76 -1.76 10.42 -11.14
CA GLY A 76 -0.66 9.47 -10.92
C GLY A 76 0.67 9.88 -11.57
N ASP A 77 0.61 10.45 -12.78
CA ASP A 77 1.81 10.93 -13.51
C ASP A 77 2.19 12.38 -13.17
N GLY A 78 1.44 13.02 -12.27
CA GLY A 78 1.63 14.40 -11.90
C GLY A 78 2.80 14.59 -10.95
N GLY A 79 3.94 15.06 -11.46
CA GLY A 79 5.07 15.46 -10.63
C GLY A 79 6.42 15.22 -11.29
N ARG A 80 7.48 15.29 -10.49
CA ARG A 80 8.82 14.93 -10.95
C ARG A 80 8.91 13.41 -11.01
N GLY A 81 9.19 12.89 -12.20
CA GLY A 81 9.45 11.47 -12.43
C GLY A 81 10.67 10.94 -11.66
N PRO A 82 10.87 9.62 -11.67
CA PRO A 82 12.03 9.02 -11.03
C PRO A 82 13.33 9.54 -11.64
N LYS A 83 14.31 9.88 -10.79
CA LYS A 83 15.62 10.38 -11.24
C LYS A 83 16.39 9.32 -12.03
N TYR A 84 16.19 8.05 -11.70
CA TYR A 84 16.82 6.90 -12.34
C TYR A 84 15.75 5.82 -12.62
N PRO A 85 14.97 5.95 -13.70
CA PRO A 85 13.86 5.03 -14.00
C PRO A 85 14.32 3.57 -14.13
N GLU A 86 15.46 3.33 -14.77
CA GLU A 86 16.01 1.98 -14.98
C GLU A 86 16.38 1.27 -13.66
N VAL A 87 16.94 2.01 -12.69
CA VAL A 87 17.26 1.48 -11.36
C VAL A 87 15.99 1.05 -10.65
N GLU A 88 14.93 1.87 -10.72
CA GLU A 88 13.64 1.56 -10.10
C GLU A 88 12.97 0.35 -10.76
N GLU A 89 13.11 0.18 -12.08
CA GLU A 89 12.57 -0.98 -12.78
C GLU A 89 13.25 -2.28 -12.35
N ARG A 90 14.59 -2.33 -12.41
CA ARG A 90 15.35 -3.51 -11.99
C ARG A 90 15.11 -3.84 -10.51
N LEU A 91 15.00 -2.82 -9.66
CA LEU A 91 14.71 -2.99 -8.25
C LEU A 91 13.30 -3.54 -8.02
N HIS A 92 12.32 -3.07 -8.78
CA HIS A 92 10.95 -3.57 -8.71
C HIS A 92 10.86 -5.05 -9.09
N LEU A 93 11.49 -5.44 -10.22
CA LEU A 93 11.56 -6.84 -10.65
C LEU A 93 12.22 -7.74 -9.59
N TRP A 94 13.28 -7.26 -8.94
CA TRP A 94 13.93 -7.98 -7.85
C TRP A 94 13.03 -8.19 -6.62
N ILE A 95 12.18 -7.20 -6.28
CA ILE A 95 11.20 -7.34 -5.19
C ILE A 95 10.14 -8.38 -5.57
N LEU A 96 9.66 -8.37 -6.81
CA LEU A 96 8.68 -9.36 -7.28
C LEU A 96 9.25 -10.78 -7.23
N ASP A 97 10.47 -11.00 -7.73
CA ASP A 97 11.16 -12.30 -7.66
C ASP A 97 11.32 -12.80 -6.21
N ARG A 98 11.72 -11.91 -5.29
CA ARG A 98 11.80 -12.23 -3.85
C ARG A 98 10.46 -12.66 -3.28
N ASN A 99 9.39 -11.92 -3.59
CA ASN A 99 8.05 -12.22 -3.10
C ASN A 99 7.52 -13.56 -3.64
N VAL A 100 7.78 -13.89 -4.92
CA VAL A 100 7.44 -15.20 -5.50
C VAL A 100 8.16 -16.33 -4.76
N LYS A 101 9.42 -16.13 -4.39
CA LYS A 101 10.21 -17.09 -3.61
C LYS A 101 9.85 -17.14 -2.11
N GLY A 102 8.87 -16.33 -1.68
CA GLY A 102 8.51 -16.17 -0.27
C GLY A 102 9.62 -15.57 0.59
N LEU A 103 10.58 -14.86 -0.01
CA LEU A 103 11.68 -14.22 0.68
C LEU A 103 11.26 -12.85 1.19
N ARG A 104 11.50 -12.60 2.48
CA ARG A 104 11.18 -11.32 3.11
C ARG A 104 11.96 -10.17 2.47
N VAL A 105 11.26 -9.08 2.17
CA VAL A 105 11.83 -7.81 1.73
C VAL A 105 11.59 -6.74 2.80
N LYS A 106 12.68 -6.13 3.29
CA LYS A 106 12.67 -4.96 4.19
C LYS A 106 13.07 -3.70 3.43
N ASP A 107 12.66 -2.55 3.96
CA ASP A 107 13.09 -1.23 3.48
C ASP A 107 14.61 -1.09 3.36
N SER A 108 15.36 -1.56 4.38
CA SER A 108 16.83 -1.56 4.35
C SER A 108 17.40 -2.40 3.19
N TYR A 109 16.75 -3.52 2.85
CA TYR A 109 17.17 -4.37 1.73
C TYR A 109 16.92 -3.68 0.40
N ILE A 110 15.80 -2.96 0.29
CA ILE A 110 15.46 -2.17 -0.91
C ILE A 110 16.50 -1.06 -1.09
N CYS A 111 16.83 -0.31 -0.04
CA CYS A 111 17.84 0.74 -0.12
C CYS A 111 19.23 0.20 -0.51
N LEU A 112 19.67 -0.90 0.13
CA LEU A 112 20.94 -1.53 -0.19
C LEU A 112 20.98 -2.06 -1.64
N GLN A 113 19.91 -2.71 -2.07
CA GLN A 113 19.83 -3.25 -3.43
C GLN A 113 19.76 -2.14 -4.48
N ALA A 114 19.10 -1.02 -4.19
CA ALA A 114 19.09 0.16 -5.05
C ALA A 114 20.51 0.69 -5.28
N GLN A 115 21.31 0.80 -4.20
CA GLN A 115 22.71 1.22 -4.30
C GLN A 115 23.57 0.22 -5.08
N ASN A 116 23.31 -1.08 -4.93
CA ASN A 116 24.01 -2.12 -5.70
C ASN A 116 23.69 -2.05 -7.19
N ILE A 117 22.41 -1.87 -7.55
CA ILE A 117 21.99 -1.72 -8.94
C ILE A 117 22.58 -0.43 -9.54
N TYR A 118 22.54 0.67 -8.79
CA TYR A 118 23.11 1.94 -9.21
C TYR A 118 24.62 1.83 -9.50
N ARG A 119 25.39 1.24 -8.58
CA ARG A 119 26.84 0.99 -8.76
C ARG A 119 27.18 0.08 -9.93
N LYS A 120 26.28 -0.81 -10.34
CA LYS A 120 26.48 -1.68 -11.52
C LYS A 120 26.16 -0.98 -12.84
N LEU A 121 25.27 0.01 -12.80
CA LEU A 121 24.82 0.75 -13.98
C LEU A 121 25.63 2.02 -14.25
N ARG A 122 26.39 2.48 -13.26
CA ARG A 122 27.17 3.71 -13.33
C ARG A 122 28.56 3.48 -12.77
N ASP A 123 29.41 4.46 -13.02
CA ASP A 123 30.76 4.52 -12.47
C ASP A 123 30.73 4.33 -10.94
N PRO A 124 31.48 3.35 -10.38
CA PRO A 124 31.62 3.13 -8.94
C PRO A 124 32.03 4.37 -8.16
N ASP A 125 32.77 5.28 -8.80
CA ASP A 125 33.29 6.53 -8.21
C ASP A 125 32.32 7.72 -8.38
N GLY A 126 31.17 7.49 -9.00
CA GLY A 126 30.11 8.48 -9.14
C GLY A 126 29.40 8.81 -7.83
N PRO A 127 28.65 9.93 -7.77
CA PRO A 127 27.90 10.30 -6.58
C PRO A 127 26.91 9.20 -6.20
N LYS A 128 26.96 8.77 -4.93
CA LYS A 128 26.08 7.75 -4.36
C LYS A 128 24.62 8.11 -4.63
N SER A 129 23.83 7.13 -5.07
CA SER A 129 22.38 7.30 -5.12
C SER A 129 21.86 7.53 -3.70
N ASP A 130 21.19 8.66 -3.47
CA ASP A 130 20.45 8.91 -2.24
C ASP A 130 19.22 8.00 -2.20
N ALA A 131 19.44 6.74 -1.80
CA ALA A 131 18.41 5.80 -1.37
C ALA A 131 17.83 6.21 0.00
N SER A 132 17.54 7.51 0.14
CA SER A 132 17.00 8.15 1.32
C SER A 132 15.59 7.62 1.63
N THR A 133 15.14 7.83 2.86
CA THR A 133 13.77 7.50 3.29
C THR A 133 12.71 8.16 2.39
N GLY A 134 12.93 9.43 1.99
CA GLY A 134 12.05 10.15 1.08
C GLY A 134 12.05 9.60 -0.35
N TRP A 135 13.21 9.16 -0.87
CA TRP A 135 13.25 8.47 -2.16
C TRP A 135 12.51 7.12 -2.10
N LEU A 136 12.77 6.33 -1.06
CA LEU A 136 12.16 5.02 -0.86
C LEU A 136 10.63 5.10 -0.76
N ALA A 137 10.10 6.07 -0.02
CA ALA A 137 8.66 6.30 0.09
C ALA A 137 8.02 6.57 -1.27
N ARG A 138 8.64 7.45 -2.08
CA ARG A 138 8.16 7.77 -3.43
C ARG A 138 8.31 6.60 -4.41
N PHE A 139 9.38 5.81 -4.28
CA PHE A 139 9.56 4.58 -5.08
C PHE A 139 8.44 3.58 -4.78
N LYS A 140 8.16 3.33 -3.50
CA LYS A 140 7.06 2.44 -3.08
C LYS A 140 5.70 2.94 -3.55
N GLU A 141 5.46 4.26 -3.48
CA GLU A 141 4.24 4.87 -4.02
C GLU A 141 4.11 4.64 -5.53
N ARG A 142 5.16 4.94 -6.31
CA ARG A 142 5.16 4.74 -7.78
C ARG A 142 4.93 3.29 -8.19
N LYS A 143 5.56 2.34 -7.49
CA LYS A 143 5.47 0.90 -7.80
C LYS A 143 4.34 0.18 -7.05
N GLN A 144 3.46 0.91 -6.37
CA GLN A 144 2.35 0.37 -5.58
C GLN A 144 2.78 -0.72 -4.58
N LEU A 145 3.91 -0.50 -3.90
CA LEU A 145 4.45 -1.40 -2.90
C LEU A 145 4.04 -0.97 -1.49
N VAL A 146 3.60 -1.92 -0.68
CA VAL A 146 3.16 -1.69 0.70
C VAL A 146 3.66 -2.79 1.63
N SER A 147 3.78 -2.47 2.92
CA SER A 147 4.00 -3.49 3.94
C SER A 147 2.76 -4.37 4.07
N ARG A 148 2.93 -5.68 3.90
CA ARG A 148 1.86 -6.68 4.05
C ARG A 148 2.25 -7.71 5.07
N ARG A 149 1.24 -8.20 5.80
CA ARG A 149 1.38 -9.34 6.69
C ARG A 149 1.32 -10.64 5.90
N GLN A 150 2.06 -11.65 6.33
CA GLN A 150 1.93 -13.01 5.82
C GLN A 150 0.47 -13.48 5.92
N THR A 151 -0.01 -14.11 4.85
CA THR A 151 -1.31 -14.78 4.86
C THR A 151 -1.12 -16.17 5.46
N THR A 152 -1.76 -16.43 6.59
CA THR A 152 -1.92 -17.78 7.11
C THR A 152 -3.18 -18.37 6.50
N THR A 153 -3.08 -18.91 5.28
CA THR A 153 -4.21 -19.64 4.69
C THR A 153 -4.32 -20.99 5.40
N ARG A 154 -5.09 -21.05 6.48
CA ARG A 154 -5.57 -22.33 7.04
C ARG A 154 -6.94 -22.59 6.40
N THR A 155 -6.94 -23.15 5.20
CA THR A 155 -8.16 -23.80 4.70
C THR A 155 -8.44 -24.97 5.64
N LEU A 156 -9.61 -24.94 6.28
CA LEU A 156 -10.07 -26.10 7.04
C LEU A 156 -10.42 -27.23 6.06
N PRO A 157 -10.18 -28.49 6.43
CA PRO A 157 -10.73 -29.63 5.70
C PRO A 157 -12.26 -29.53 5.57
N GLU A 158 -12.82 -30.11 4.50
CA GLU A 158 -14.26 -30.06 4.22
C GLU A 158 -15.10 -30.73 5.32
N ASP A 159 -14.54 -31.74 5.98
CA ASP A 159 -15.12 -32.50 7.08
C ASP A 159 -14.96 -31.83 8.46
N ALA A 160 -14.25 -30.70 8.56
CA ALA A 160 -13.93 -30.07 9.85
C ALA A 160 -15.17 -29.79 10.72
N ALA A 161 -16.28 -29.38 10.10
CA ALA A 161 -17.54 -29.13 10.82
C ALA A 161 -18.17 -30.42 11.40
N HIS A 162 -17.97 -31.56 10.75
CA HIS A 162 -18.43 -32.85 11.26
C HIS A 162 -17.55 -33.28 12.44
N THR A 163 -16.23 -33.29 12.25
CA THR A 163 -15.24 -33.65 13.28
C THR A 163 -15.39 -32.81 14.55
N CYS A 164 -15.62 -31.49 14.43
CA CYS A 164 -15.89 -30.64 15.59
C CYS A 164 -17.16 -31.05 16.34
N ARG A 165 -18.24 -31.41 15.63
CA ARG A 165 -19.51 -31.82 16.26
C ARG A 165 -19.38 -33.15 16.98
N GLU A 166 -18.77 -34.14 16.35
CA GLU A 166 -18.51 -35.45 16.97
C GLU A 166 -17.65 -35.30 18.24
N PHE A 167 -16.60 -34.48 18.18
CA PHE A 167 -15.75 -34.22 19.34
C PHE A 167 -16.53 -33.60 20.50
N ILE A 168 -17.33 -32.55 20.22
CA ILE A 168 -18.15 -31.88 21.25
C ILE A 168 -19.12 -32.88 21.89
N GLN A 169 -19.82 -33.68 21.09
CA GLN A 169 -20.78 -34.68 21.59
C GLN A 169 -20.09 -35.73 22.47
N ARG A 170 -18.94 -36.26 22.02
CA ARG A 170 -18.16 -37.23 22.79
C ARG A 170 -17.68 -36.67 24.12
N VAL A 171 -17.22 -35.41 24.15
CA VAL A 171 -16.80 -34.76 25.39
C VAL A 171 -17.98 -34.57 26.35
N GLN A 172 -19.15 -34.15 25.84
CA GLN A 172 -20.37 -34.01 26.65
C GLN A 172 -20.78 -35.35 27.28
N GLN A 173 -20.79 -36.44 26.49
CA GLN A 173 -21.09 -37.79 26.99
C GLN A 173 -20.13 -38.24 28.10
N LEU A 174 -18.83 -37.96 27.96
CA LEU A 174 -17.84 -38.29 28.98
C LEU A 174 -18.04 -37.48 30.27
N ILE A 175 -18.39 -36.20 30.15
CA ILE A 175 -18.69 -35.35 31.31
C ILE A 175 -19.88 -35.88 32.09
N GLU A 176 -20.96 -36.25 31.38
CA GLU A 176 -22.17 -36.81 32.00
C GLU A 176 -21.91 -38.18 32.63
N LEU A 177 -21.28 -39.10 31.90
CA LEU A 177 -21.01 -40.48 32.35
C LEU A 177 -20.14 -40.51 33.62
N HIS A 178 -19.13 -39.66 33.69
CA HIS A 178 -18.18 -39.62 34.81
C HIS A 178 -18.51 -38.53 35.84
N GLN A 179 -19.63 -37.82 35.68
CA GLN A 179 -20.04 -36.70 36.54
C GLN A 179 -18.90 -35.69 36.78
N ILE A 180 -18.17 -35.36 35.71
CA ILE A 180 -17.01 -34.46 35.79
C ILE A 180 -17.51 -33.06 36.12
N GLN A 181 -17.16 -32.57 37.30
CA GLN A 181 -17.54 -31.22 37.68
C GLN A 181 -16.77 -30.18 36.84
N PRO A 182 -17.39 -29.05 36.48
CA PRO A 182 -16.72 -28.00 35.68
C PRO A 182 -15.39 -27.52 36.27
N ARG A 183 -15.26 -27.50 37.61
CA ARG A 183 -14.01 -27.14 38.30
C ARG A 183 -12.82 -28.08 38.03
N ASN A 184 -13.08 -29.29 37.50
CA ASN A 184 -12.08 -30.28 37.17
C ASN A 184 -11.71 -30.25 35.66
N ILE A 185 -12.32 -29.35 34.87
CA ILE A 185 -12.00 -29.18 33.46
C ILE A 185 -10.96 -28.07 33.34
N VAL A 186 -9.73 -28.45 32.98
CA VAL A 186 -8.61 -27.52 32.84
C VAL A 186 -8.25 -27.38 31.37
N ASN A 187 -8.20 -26.15 30.88
CA ASN A 187 -7.65 -25.87 29.56
C ASN A 187 -6.12 -25.78 29.66
N MET A 188 -5.42 -26.69 28.99
CA MET A 188 -3.96 -26.71 28.91
C MET A 188 -3.56 -26.67 27.45
N ASP A 189 -2.82 -25.64 27.06
CA ASP A 189 -2.27 -25.49 25.72
C ASP A 189 -0.78 -25.12 25.80
N GLN A 190 -0.02 -25.55 24.80
CA GLN A 190 1.38 -25.20 24.68
C GLN A 190 1.52 -23.89 23.92
N VAL A 191 2.14 -22.89 24.54
CA VAL A 191 2.51 -21.66 23.84
C VAL A 191 3.97 -21.77 23.40
N PRO A 192 4.26 -21.83 22.09
CA PRO A 192 5.64 -21.83 21.63
C PRO A 192 6.31 -20.51 22.01
N ARG A 193 7.44 -20.61 22.72
CA ARG A 193 8.34 -19.49 23.01
C ARG A 193 9.48 -19.52 22.01
N TYR A 194 9.39 -18.66 21.01
CA TYR A 194 10.43 -18.56 20.00
C TYR A 194 11.63 -17.75 20.52
N PHE A 195 12.85 -18.25 20.29
CA PHE A 195 14.08 -17.47 20.51
C PHE A 195 14.19 -16.29 19.52
N GLU A 196 13.60 -16.42 18.33
CA GLU A 196 13.54 -15.38 17.31
C GLU A 196 12.10 -15.12 16.86
N THR A 197 11.77 -13.87 16.52
CA THR A 197 10.45 -13.56 15.96
C THR A 197 10.42 -13.84 14.47
N GLU A 198 9.57 -14.78 14.05
CA GLU A 198 9.33 -14.98 12.62
C GLU A 198 8.86 -13.66 11.98
N PRO A 199 9.43 -13.29 10.82
CA PRO A 199 9.05 -12.07 10.15
C PRO A 199 7.62 -12.16 9.65
N LYS A 200 6.68 -11.48 10.33
CA LYS A 200 5.27 -11.48 9.91
C LYS A 200 4.98 -10.55 8.74
N THR A 201 5.93 -9.71 8.32
CA THR A 201 5.70 -8.68 7.29
C THR A 201 6.79 -8.60 6.23
N THR A 202 6.37 -8.28 5.00
CA THR A 202 7.22 -8.05 3.83
C THR A 202 6.67 -6.91 2.98
N ILE A 203 7.53 -6.27 2.20
CA ILE A 203 7.10 -5.32 1.17
C ILE A 203 6.62 -6.10 -0.05
N ALA A 204 5.32 -5.98 -0.35
CA ALA A 204 4.66 -6.65 -1.46
C ALA A 204 3.75 -5.69 -2.23
N THR A 205 3.30 -6.12 -3.41
CA THR A 205 2.39 -5.35 -4.25
C THR A 205 1.07 -5.10 -3.50
N ARG A 206 0.58 -3.87 -3.61
CA ARG A 206 -0.73 -3.48 -3.10
C ARG A 206 -1.81 -4.32 -3.78
N GLY A 207 -2.74 -4.85 -2.99
CA GLY A 207 -3.83 -5.68 -3.51
C GLY A 207 -3.48 -7.16 -3.72
N SER A 208 -2.25 -7.61 -3.45
CA SER A 208 -1.95 -9.06 -3.46
C SER A 208 -2.91 -9.81 -2.52
N ARG A 209 -3.55 -10.87 -3.04
CA ARG A 209 -4.50 -11.72 -2.28
C ARG A 209 -3.78 -12.54 -1.22
N GLU A 210 -2.66 -13.13 -1.61
CA GLU A 210 -1.84 -13.97 -0.74
C GLU A 210 -0.42 -13.42 -0.63
N VAL A 211 0.13 -13.51 0.58
CA VAL A 211 1.51 -13.13 0.88
C VAL A 211 2.17 -14.32 1.56
N LEU A 212 2.93 -15.07 0.77
CA LEU A 212 3.67 -16.23 1.24
C LEU A 212 5.00 -15.76 1.80
N LEU A 213 5.33 -16.23 3.00
CA LEU A 213 6.67 -16.10 3.55
C LEU A 213 7.19 -17.49 3.87
N ARG A 214 8.35 -17.82 3.30
CA ARG A 214 9.03 -19.08 3.55
C ARG A 214 9.46 -19.09 5.01
N LYS A 215 9.06 -20.14 5.74
CA LYS A 215 9.58 -20.41 7.08
C LYS A 215 11.08 -20.70 6.97
N VAL A 216 11.85 -20.13 7.89
CA VAL A 216 13.25 -20.52 8.04
C VAL A 216 13.23 -21.99 8.45
N LYS A 217 13.85 -22.86 7.65
CA LYS A 217 14.11 -24.22 8.11
C LYS A 217 15.23 -24.09 9.13
N GLU A 218 14.97 -24.45 10.39
CA GLU A 218 16.04 -24.70 11.36
C GLU A 218 16.97 -25.73 10.73
N GLN A 219 18.18 -25.30 10.35
CA GLN A 219 19.28 -26.23 10.20
C GLN A 219 19.68 -26.58 11.63
N ALA A 220 19.29 -27.77 12.08
CA ALA A 220 19.84 -28.38 13.27
C ALA A 220 21.33 -28.66 13.00
N HIS A 221 22.17 -27.64 13.13
CA HIS A 221 23.60 -27.79 13.35
C HIS A 221 23.84 -27.56 14.83
N CYS A 222 23.64 -28.62 15.61
CA CYS A 222 24.37 -28.80 16.85
C CYS A 222 25.53 -29.74 16.53
N ALA A 223 26.74 -29.19 16.54
CA ALA A 223 27.96 -29.94 16.77
C ALA A 223 28.22 -29.98 18.29
#